data_AF-A0A1M5FTZ0-F1
#
_entry.id   AF-A0A1M5FTZ0-F1
#
_cell.length_a   1.000
_cell.length_b   1.000
_cell.length_c   1.000
_cell.angle_alpha   90.00
_cell.angle_beta   90.00
_cell.angle_gamma   90.00
#
_symmetry.space_group_name_H-M   'P 1'
#
loop_
_entity.id
_entity.type
_entity.pdbx_description
1 polymer ?
#
loop_
_entity_poly.entity_id
_entity_poly.type
_entity_poly.pdbx_seq_one_letter_code
_entity_poly.pdbx_strand_id
1 'polypeptide(L)'
;MQFVLKSALISLVLVGVVLADGIKPYALANDGAVTRDRHLSEISDIMRGGRGGYIDFGFYYTPSREQLPLESLYGEHDGFAFNHHFAAFGAGEVAKNRHMGALLWFDRSGWDGEDFFLFPQYNDFGLQRSVVTWGLTFTDARMNWTLAAGMQHQNLEHRGKIYPYESDSLAYSWAHLRFSKLSAQANFYRTDWRLFRVSLDLESRAIYGGRKSGPLTYLPNVSLSMYNTDDESDLDSMRITWEQNLYAQQLYAEVSADLMSDSWFHSAALKFYPDPSRMIGFEATCLRRDKRKVEEDRVEVEDDWLWGGAIDLLFARFAYNAAYDYDNFFGAKGTFLVEFKFNLTTIDGWLFNRGAARSAPMETDIIKQYDKKTDSGEITPIGAGKGAPKTIEAKGIRYEKAENTGSAEGGN
;
A
#
# COMPACT_ATOMS: atom_id res chain seq x y z
N MET A 1 10.94 22.64 25.32
CA MET A 1 10.96 22.21 23.91
C MET A 1 9.98 21.07 23.62
N GLN A 2 10.00 19.96 24.35
CA GLN A 2 9.05 18.85 24.16
C GLN A 2 7.56 19.22 24.40
N PHE A 3 7.26 20.09 25.37
CA PHE A 3 5.89 20.55 25.61
C PHE A 3 5.34 21.38 24.45
N VAL A 4 6.11 22.37 23.99
CA VAL A 4 5.76 23.22 22.83
C VAL A 4 5.56 22.39 21.56
N LEU A 5 6.40 21.36 21.35
CA LEU A 5 6.26 20.44 20.21
C LEU A 5 4.96 19.62 20.29
N LYS A 6 4.62 19.09 21.47
CA LYS A 6 3.37 18.36 21.71
C LYS A 6 2.14 19.26 21.54
N SER A 7 2.19 20.47 22.10
CA SER A 7 1.11 21.47 21.97
C SER A 7 0.92 21.91 20.52
N ALA A 8 2.02 22.12 19.77
CA ALA A 8 1.97 22.45 18.35
C ALA A 8 1.41 21.29 17.52
N LEU A 9 1.78 20.04 17.83
CA LEU A 9 1.25 18.85 17.15
C LEU A 9 -0.26 18.70 17.39
N ILE A 10 -0.71 18.86 18.64
CA ILE A 10 -2.14 18.83 19.00
C ILE A 10 -2.89 19.98 18.32
N SER A 11 -2.31 21.17 18.28
CA SER A 11 -2.92 22.33 17.62
C SER A 11 -3.00 22.15 16.09
N LEU A 12 -1.99 21.54 15.46
CA LEU A 12 -2.01 21.18 14.04
C LEU A 12 -3.07 20.13 13.71
N VAL A 13 -3.25 19.12 14.59
CA VAL A 13 -4.33 18.13 14.45
C VAL A 13 -5.70 18.81 14.59
N LEU A 14 -5.86 19.72 15.56
CA LEU A 14 -7.12 20.44 15.76
C LEU A 14 -7.44 21.45 14.64
N VAL A 15 -6.44 22.14 14.07
CA VAL A 15 -6.63 23.07 12.93
C VAL A 15 -6.95 22.30 11.65
N GLY A 16 -6.41 21.09 11.49
CA GLY A 16 -6.70 20.22 10.34
C GLY A 16 -8.17 19.78 10.25
N VAL A 17 -8.87 19.69 11.38
CA VAL A 17 -10.30 19.33 11.47
C VAL A 17 -11.20 20.50 11.04
N VAL A 18 -10.79 21.76 11.29
CA VAL A 18 -11.58 22.97 10.97
C VAL A 18 -11.61 23.26 9.45
N LEU A 19 -10.71 22.65 8.67
CA LEU A 19 -10.62 22.79 7.21
C LEU A 19 -11.08 21.52 6.48
N ALA A 20 -11.85 20.66 7.15
CA ALA A 20 -12.39 19.46 6.54
C ALA A 20 -13.49 19.81 5.52
N ASP A 21 -13.44 19.16 4.36
CA ASP A 21 -14.52 19.29 3.36
C ASP A 21 -15.65 18.34 3.77
N GLY A 22 -16.90 18.76 3.59
CA GLY A 22 -18.04 17.88 3.81
C GLY A 22 -18.06 16.70 2.82
N ILE A 23 -18.52 15.54 3.27
CA ILE A 23 -18.76 14.38 2.43
C ILE A 23 -19.98 14.66 1.55
N LYS A 24 -19.84 14.46 0.25
CA LYS A 24 -20.96 14.58 -0.69
C LYS A 24 -21.79 13.29 -0.73
N PRO A 25 -23.13 13.34 -0.84
CA PRO A 25 -23.98 12.15 -0.93
C PRO A 25 -23.58 11.16 -2.02
N TYR A 26 -23.09 11.67 -3.15
CA TYR A 26 -22.59 10.84 -4.26
C TYR A 26 -21.33 10.05 -3.89
N ALA A 27 -20.40 10.65 -3.14
CA ALA A 27 -19.19 9.96 -2.68
C ALA A 27 -19.54 8.78 -1.75
N LEU A 28 -20.51 8.98 -0.86
CA LEU A 28 -21.09 7.91 -0.02
C LEU A 28 -21.80 6.84 -0.84
N ALA A 29 -22.58 7.25 -1.84
CA ALA A 29 -23.28 6.31 -2.73
C ALA A 29 -22.31 5.43 -3.53
N ASN A 30 -21.17 5.98 -3.96
CA ASN A 30 -20.16 5.26 -4.76
C ASN A 30 -19.18 4.41 -3.95
N ASP A 31 -19.15 4.54 -2.62
CA ASP A 31 -18.21 3.84 -1.75
C ASP A 31 -18.22 2.30 -1.93
N GLY A 32 -19.34 1.73 -2.34
CA GLY A 32 -19.47 0.30 -2.62
C GLY A 32 -18.63 -0.16 -3.81
N ALA A 33 -18.50 0.67 -4.86
CA ALA A 33 -17.64 0.37 -6.00
C ALA A 33 -16.15 0.45 -5.61
N VAL A 34 -15.78 1.48 -4.85
CA VAL A 34 -14.44 1.66 -4.28
C VAL A 34 -14.06 0.46 -3.40
N THR A 35 -14.94 0.08 -2.48
CA THR A 35 -14.74 -1.05 -1.56
C THR A 35 -14.58 -2.38 -2.31
N ARG A 36 -15.39 -2.62 -3.34
CA ARG A 36 -15.25 -3.81 -4.19
C ARG A 36 -13.90 -3.86 -4.89
N ASP A 37 -13.44 -2.74 -5.44
CA ASP A 37 -12.13 -2.69 -6.09
C ASP A 37 -10.98 -2.88 -5.07
N ARG A 38 -11.09 -2.25 -3.90
CA ARG A 38 -10.17 -2.45 -2.78
C ARG A 38 -10.04 -3.94 -2.46
N HIS A 39 -11.14 -4.64 -2.19
CA HIS A 39 -11.12 -6.09 -1.92
C HIS A 39 -10.39 -6.87 -3.03
N LEU A 40 -10.65 -6.56 -4.30
CA LEU A 40 -10.00 -7.24 -5.43
C LEU A 40 -8.50 -6.94 -5.51
N SER A 41 -8.09 -5.71 -5.22
CA SER A 41 -6.67 -5.34 -5.14
C SER A 41 -5.95 -6.14 -4.04
N GLU A 42 -6.56 -6.24 -2.86
CA GLU A 42 -6.00 -7.00 -1.74
C GLU A 42 -5.92 -8.51 -2.01
N ILE A 43 -6.96 -9.06 -2.65
CA ILE A 43 -6.94 -10.45 -3.12
C ILE A 43 -5.79 -10.66 -4.11
N SER A 44 -5.57 -9.73 -5.05
CA SER A 44 -4.47 -9.81 -6.02
C SER A 44 -3.11 -9.92 -5.31
N ASP A 45 -2.89 -9.12 -4.26
CA ASP A 45 -1.65 -9.14 -3.47
C ASP A 45 -1.40 -10.48 -2.78
N ILE A 46 -2.44 -11.08 -2.22
CA ILE A 46 -2.36 -12.38 -1.54
C ILE A 46 -2.20 -13.50 -2.56
N MET A 47 -2.86 -13.37 -3.72
CA MET A 47 -2.73 -14.32 -4.83
C MET A 47 -1.35 -14.29 -5.49
N ARG A 48 -0.45 -13.36 -5.15
CA ARG A 48 0.99 -13.45 -5.54
C ARG A 48 1.68 -14.67 -4.91
N GLY A 49 1.31 -15.02 -3.68
CA GLY A 49 1.73 -16.25 -3.02
C GLY A 49 0.81 -17.43 -3.32
N GLY A 50 -0.51 -17.18 -3.30
CA GLY A 50 -1.55 -18.17 -3.63
C GLY A 50 -1.58 -19.40 -2.71
N ARG A 51 -0.94 -19.32 -1.54
CA ARG A 51 -0.82 -20.38 -0.53
C ARG A 51 -0.67 -19.78 0.86
N GLY A 52 -0.82 -20.59 1.90
CA GLY A 52 -0.70 -20.15 3.29
C GLY A 52 -2.01 -19.58 3.81
N GLY A 53 -1.94 -18.52 4.61
CA GLY A 53 -3.11 -17.88 5.18
C GLY A 53 -2.96 -16.37 5.37
N TYR A 54 -4.08 -15.69 5.47
CA TYR A 54 -4.19 -14.26 5.74
C TYR A 54 -5.39 -14.03 6.64
N ILE A 55 -5.23 -13.16 7.62
CA ILE A 55 -6.33 -12.62 8.41
C ILE A 55 -6.10 -11.13 8.61
N ASP A 56 -7.17 -10.38 8.45
CA ASP A 56 -7.21 -8.94 8.65
C ASP A 56 -8.56 -8.59 9.23
N PHE A 57 -8.57 -7.71 10.22
CA PHE A 57 -9.80 -7.13 10.71
C PHE A 57 -9.50 -5.80 11.34
N GLY A 58 -10.43 -4.86 11.23
CA GLY A 58 -10.28 -3.58 11.85
C GLY A 58 -11.53 -2.73 11.75
N PHE A 59 -11.47 -1.60 12.45
CA PHE A 59 -12.51 -0.58 12.36
C PHE A 59 -11.88 0.81 12.38
N TYR A 60 -12.42 1.67 11.53
CA TYR A 60 -12.10 3.09 11.48
C TYR A 60 -12.93 3.85 12.51
N TYR A 61 -12.26 4.67 13.29
CA TYR A 61 -12.85 5.58 14.26
C TYR A 61 -12.53 7.02 13.87
N THR A 62 -13.58 7.85 13.81
CA THR A 62 -13.51 9.29 13.59
C THR A 62 -13.74 10.00 14.93
N PRO A 63 -12.78 10.80 15.43
CA PRO A 63 -12.81 11.29 16.81
C PRO A 63 -13.83 12.42 17.07
N SER A 64 -14.45 12.99 16.04
CA SER A 64 -15.43 14.07 16.17
C SER A 64 -16.48 14.02 15.05
N ARG A 65 -17.73 14.33 15.40
CA ARG A 65 -18.86 14.46 14.46
C ARG A 65 -18.72 15.62 13.46
N GLU A 66 -17.92 16.62 13.84
CA GLU A 66 -17.71 17.84 13.04
C GLU A 66 -16.59 17.66 12.01
N GLN A 67 -15.85 16.53 12.07
CA GLN A 67 -14.72 16.30 11.18
C GLN A 67 -15.16 15.90 9.77
N LEU A 68 -16.30 15.23 9.65
CA LEU A 68 -16.81 14.70 8.39
C LEU A 68 -18.29 15.02 8.25
N PRO A 69 -18.66 16.31 8.16
CA PRO A 69 -20.04 16.69 7.97
C PRO A 69 -20.52 16.19 6.60
N LEU A 70 -21.78 15.85 6.47
CA LEU A 70 -22.42 15.52 5.20
C LEU A 70 -22.94 16.81 4.54
N GLU A 71 -22.46 17.14 3.35
CA GLU A 71 -22.89 18.30 2.57
C GLU A 71 -24.03 17.90 1.62
N SER A 72 -25.28 18.17 2.00
CA SER A 72 -26.46 17.82 1.22
C SER A 72 -27.17 19.07 0.64
N LEU A 73 -28.18 18.85 -0.21
CA LEU A 73 -29.06 19.93 -0.69
C LEU A 73 -29.81 20.65 0.44
N TYR A 74 -29.86 20.06 1.63
CA TYR A 74 -30.52 20.61 2.82
C TYR A 74 -29.55 21.32 3.79
N GLY A 75 -28.26 21.40 3.43
CA GLY A 75 -27.20 22.00 4.24
C GLY A 75 -26.14 20.98 4.68
N GLU A 76 -25.25 21.44 5.56
CA GLU A 76 -24.24 20.62 6.22
C GLU A 76 -24.81 19.97 7.48
N HIS A 77 -24.54 18.68 7.64
CA HIS A 77 -25.01 17.88 8.77
C HIS A 77 -23.83 17.22 9.47
N ASP A 78 -23.65 17.49 10.76
CA ASP A 78 -22.62 16.80 11.56
C ASP A 78 -22.97 15.32 11.73
N GLY A 79 -21.95 14.46 11.74
CA GLY A 79 -22.13 13.03 11.93
C GLY A 79 -20.84 12.24 11.90
N PHE A 80 -20.98 10.92 12.00
CA PHE A 80 -19.89 9.97 12.11
C PHE A 80 -19.83 9.09 10.88
N ALA A 81 -18.67 9.11 10.22
CA ALA A 81 -18.32 8.13 9.21
C ALA A 81 -17.64 6.93 9.87
N PHE A 82 -17.95 5.71 9.42
CA PHE A 82 -17.33 4.49 9.88
C PHE A 82 -17.04 3.52 8.73
N ASN A 83 -16.06 2.66 8.93
CA ASN A 83 -15.82 1.48 8.11
C ASN A 83 -15.30 0.36 9.02
N HIS A 84 -15.95 -0.79 8.99
CA HIS A 84 -15.51 -2.02 9.63
C HIS A 84 -15.14 -3.03 8.55
N HIS A 85 -13.98 -3.65 8.69
CA HIS A 85 -13.49 -4.60 7.71
C HIS A 85 -13.04 -5.90 8.36
N PHE A 86 -13.18 -6.97 7.60
CA PHE A 86 -12.68 -8.30 7.89
C PHE A 86 -12.25 -8.95 6.59
N ALA A 87 -11.10 -9.60 6.60
CA ALA A 87 -10.65 -10.42 5.50
C ALA A 87 -9.93 -11.67 6.01
N ALA A 88 -10.19 -12.78 5.34
CA ALA A 88 -9.58 -14.06 5.63
C ALA A 88 -9.32 -14.84 4.35
N PHE A 89 -8.14 -15.44 4.26
CA PHE A 89 -7.80 -16.41 3.24
C PHE A 89 -7.07 -17.58 3.88
N GLY A 90 -7.36 -18.77 3.38
CA GLY A 90 -6.65 -19.99 3.76
C GLY A 90 -6.54 -20.93 2.58
N ALA A 91 -5.34 -21.46 2.35
CA ALA A 91 -5.08 -22.45 1.32
C ALA A 91 -4.22 -23.59 1.86
N GLY A 92 -4.66 -24.82 1.55
CA GLY A 92 -3.98 -26.07 1.92
C GLY A 92 -3.43 -26.79 0.69
N GLU A 93 -2.38 -27.57 0.90
CA GLU A 93 -1.81 -28.43 -0.16
C GLU A 93 -2.75 -29.62 -0.43
N VAL A 94 -3.18 -29.77 -1.68
CA VAL A 94 -4.03 -30.90 -2.14
C VAL A 94 -3.24 -31.95 -2.91
N ALA A 95 -2.09 -31.57 -3.46
CA ALA A 95 -1.10 -32.43 -4.08
C ALA A 95 0.24 -31.71 -4.08
N LYS A 96 1.35 -32.42 -4.34
CA LYS A 96 2.70 -31.82 -4.33
C LYS A 96 2.76 -30.52 -5.15
N ASN A 97 3.05 -29.40 -4.48
CA ASN A 97 3.11 -28.03 -5.04
C ASN A 97 1.78 -27.46 -5.55
N ARG A 98 0.64 -28.09 -5.25
CA ARG A 98 -0.70 -27.66 -5.67
C ARG A 98 -1.55 -27.36 -4.45
N HIS A 99 -2.12 -26.16 -4.43
CA HIS A 99 -2.86 -25.64 -3.28
C HIS A 99 -4.27 -25.26 -3.70
N MET A 100 -5.24 -25.58 -2.86
CA MET A 100 -6.61 -25.09 -2.97
C MET A 100 -6.94 -24.29 -1.74
N GLY A 101 -7.73 -23.24 -1.92
CA GLY A 101 -8.09 -22.34 -0.83
C GLY A 101 -9.42 -21.66 -1.04
N ALA A 102 -9.84 -20.97 0.02
CA ALA A 102 -11.03 -20.14 0.04
C ALA A 102 -10.68 -18.78 0.63
N LEU A 103 -11.43 -17.77 0.22
CA LEU A 103 -11.24 -16.39 0.66
C LEU A 103 -12.57 -15.73 0.97
N LEU A 104 -12.57 -14.81 1.94
CA LEU A 104 -13.71 -14.01 2.37
C LEU A 104 -13.23 -12.63 2.80
N TRP A 105 -13.77 -11.59 2.18
CA TRP A 105 -13.61 -10.17 2.50
C TRP A 105 -15.00 -9.64 2.83
N PHE A 106 -15.09 -8.84 3.87
CA PHE A 106 -16.31 -8.25 4.34
C PHE A 106 -16.03 -6.84 4.83
N ASP A 107 -16.77 -5.89 4.28
CA ASP A 107 -16.77 -4.50 4.70
C ASP A 107 -18.18 -4.09 5.07
N ARG A 108 -18.27 -3.25 6.08
CA ARG A 108 -19.48 -2.53 6.44
C ARG A 108 -19.11 -1.08 6.69
N SER A 109 -19.59 -0.18 5.84
CA SER A 109 -19.24 1.24 5.85
C SER A 109 -20.49 2.10 5.77
N GLY A 110 -20.35 3.34 6.22
CA GLY A 110 -21.44 4.29 6.16
C GLY A 110 -21.17 5.61 6.86
N TRP A 111 -22.20 6.43 6.86
CA TRP A 111 -22.25 7.70 7.58
C TRP A 111 -23.62 7.84 8.25
N ASP A 112 -23.65 8.36 9.47
CA ASP A 112 -24.90 8.68 10.17
C ASP A 112 -24.71 9.90 11.09
N GLY A 113 -25.79 10.58 11.46
CA GLY A 113 -25.73 11.74 12.36
C GLY A 113 -25.55 11.38 13.83
N GLU A 114 -25.73 10.10 14.19
CA GLU A 114 -25.52 9.59 15.55
C GLU A 114 -24.34 8.61 15.60
N ASP A 115 -23.69 8.51 16.76
CA ASP A 115 -22.61 7.54 16.99
C ASP A 115 -23.16 6.12 17.00
N PHE A 116 -23.03 5.46 15.84
CA PHE A 116 -23.50 4.12 15.61
C PHE A 116 -22.83 3.06 16.48
N PHE A 117 -21.65 3.36 17.06
CA PHE A 117 -20.91 2.41 17.90
C PHE A 117 -21.57 2.20 19.27
N LEU A 118 -22.23 3.24 19.79
CA LEU A 118 -22.87 3.23 21.10
C LEU A 118 -24.40 3.17 21.00
N PHE A 119 -24.99 3.82 19.99
CA PHE A 119 -26.43 3.91 19.81
C PHE A 119 -26.78 3.89 18.32
N PRO A 120 -27.05 2.70 17.72
CA PRO A 120 -27.42 2.62 16.31
C PRO A 120 -28.84 3.20 16.11
N GLN A 121 -28.94 4.48 15.78
CA GLN A 121 -30.17 5.10 15.29
C GLN A 121 -29.96 5.60 13.87
N TYR A 122 -30.81 5.12 12.97
CA TYR A 122 -30.74 5.42 11.56
C TYR A 122 -31.58 6.66 11.24
N ASN A 123 -30.93 7.80 11.02
CA ASN A 123 -31.65 9.02 10.70
C ASN A 123 -31.97 9.14 9.20
N ASP A 124 -32.74 10.17 8.83
CA ASP A 124 -33.15 10.45 7.44
C ASP A 124 -31.98 10.80 6.50
N PHE A 125 -30.77 11.05 7.04
CA PHE A 125 -29.54 11.42 6.34
C PHE A 125 -28.49 10.30 6.32
N GLY A 126 -28.71 9.20 7.03
CA GLY A 126 -27.76 8.10 7.13
C GLY A 126 -27.72 7.21 5.88
N LEU A 127 -26.55 6.65 5.58
CA LEU A 127 -26.35 5.60 4.57
C LEU A 127 -25.48 4.51 5.14
N GLN A 128 -25.91 3.25 5.03
CA GLN A 128 -25.13 2.10 5.48
C GLN A 128 -25.16 0.98 4.46
N ARG A 129 -23.99 0.41 4.22
CA ARG A 129 -23.75 -0.60 3.22
C ARG A 129 -22.84 -1.68 3.78
N SER A 130 -23.05 -2.90 3.31
CA SER A 130 -22.07 -3.97 3.41
C SER A 130 -21.66 -4.49 2.04
N VAL A 131 -20.37 -4.81 1.91
CA VAL A 131 -19.78 -5.46 0.74
C VAL A 131 -19.13 -6.76 1.19
N VAL A 132 -19.57 -7.88 0.63
CA VAL A 132 -18.99 -9.20 0.88
C VAL A 132 -18.33 -9.68 -0.42
N THR A 133 -17.09 -10.09 -0.37
CA THR A 133 -16.38 -10.72 -1.49
C THR A 133 -15.90 -12.10 -1.06
N TRP A 134 -16.29 -13.14 -1.77
CA TRP A 134 -15.85 -14.49 -1.47
C TRP A 134 -15.42 -15.21 -2.74
N GLY A 135 -14.62 -16.27 -2.59
CA GLY A 135 -14.20 -17.06 -3.73
C GLY A 135 -13.34 -18.25 -3.36
N LEU A 136 -12.95 -18.97 -4.40
CA LEU A 136 -12.08 -20.13 -4.33
C LEU A 136 -10.80 -19.85 -5.11
N THR A 137 -9.72 -20.50 -4.68
CA THR A 137 -8.40 -20.31 -5.26
C THR A 137 -7.76 -21.65 -5.60
N PHE A 138 -7.00 -21.69 -6.67
CA PHE A 138 -6.11 -22.79 -7.02
C PHE A 138 -4.74 -22.24 -7.40
N THR A 139 -3.67 -22.83 -6.87
CA THR A 139 -2.28 -22.43 -7.17
C THR A 139 -1.43 -23.65 -7.46
N ASP A 140 -0.71 -23.65 -8.58
CA ASP A 140 0.39 -24.58 -8.86
C ASP A 140 1.72 -23.85 -8.71
N ALA A 141 2.38 -24.06 -7.57
CA ALA A 141 3.64 -23.43 -7.22
C ALA A 141 4.81 -23.91 -8.10
N ARG A 142 4.72 -25.10 -8.72
CA ARG A 142 5.74 -25.59 -9.63
C ARG A 142 5.69 -24.85 -10.97
N MET A 143 4.47 -24.64 -11.48
CA MET A 143 4.24 -23.94 -12.74
C MET A 143 4.12 -22.42 -12.57
N ASN A 144 4.13 -21.93 -11.32
CA ASN A 144 4.03 -20.53 -10.95
C ASN A 144 2.78 -19.83 -11.49
N TRP A 145 1.62 -20.48 -11.38
CA TRP A 145 0.33 -19.86 -11.74
C TRP A 145 -0.70 -20.01 -10.62
N THR A 146 -1.61 -19.05 -10.58
CA THR A 146 -2.71 -18.99 -9.61
C THR A 146 -3.99 -18.55 -10.33
N LEU A 147 -5.10 -19.17 -9.98
CA LEU A 147 -6.44 -18.78 -10.40
C LEU A 147 -7.28 -18.55 -9.15
N ALA A 148 -8.06 -17.48 -9.14
CA ALA A 148 -9.08 -17.25 -8.13
C ALA A 148 -10.34 -16.71 -8.81
N ALA A 149 -11.51 -17.09 -8.30
CA ALA A 149 -12.77 -16.59 -8.80
C ALA A 149 -13.86 -16.69 -7.73
N GLY A 150 -14.89 -15.87 -7.88
CA GLY A 150 -16.02 -15.89 -6.96
C GLY A 150 -17.01 -14.76 -7.21
N MET A 151 -17.66 -14.32 -6.15
CA MET A 151 -18.71 -13.31 -6.21
C MET A 151 -18.45 -12.16 -5.24
N GLN A 152 -18.97 -10.98 -5.57
CA GLN A 152 -19.11 -9.87 -4.65
C GLN A 152 -20.58 -9.52 -4.49
N HIS A 153 -21.02 -9.37 -3.26
CA HIS A 153 -22.37 -8.93 -2.91
C HIS A 153 -22.25 -7.55 -2.29
N GLN A 154 -23.08 -6.63 -2.75
CA GLN A 154 -23.27 -5.35 -2.08
C GLN A 154 -24.71 -5.30 -1.57
N ASN A 155 -24.88 -5.07 -0.28
CA ASN A 155 -26.17 -4.97 0.38
C ASN A 155 -26.34 -3.56 0.95
N LEU A 156 -27.49 -2.94 0.69
CA LEU A 156 -27.85 -1.65 1.27
C LEU A 156 -28.65 -1.89 2.56
N GLU A 157 -28.03 -1.59 3.70
CA GLU A 157 -28.63 -1.85 5.01
C GLU A 157 -29.59 -0.74 5.44
N HIS A 158 -29.21 0.51 5.18
CA HIS A 158 -30.04 1.68 5.42
C HIS A 158 -29.79 2.74 4.37
N ARG A 159 -30.85 3.45 4.00
CA ARG A 159 -30.80 4.56 3.05
C ARG A 159 -31.73 5.68 3.50
N GLY A 160 -31.11 6.81 3.83
CA GLY A 160 -31.78 8.07 4.03
C GLY A 160 -32.48 8.60 2.77
N LYS A 161 -33.27 9.65 2.92
CA LYS A 161 -34.11 10.22 1.85
C LYS A 161 -33.32 10.99 0.78
N ILE A 162 -32.09 11.37 1.10
CA ILE A 162 -31.24 12.23 0.26
C ILE A 162 -30.40 11.47 -0.77
N TYR A 163 -30.31 10.14 -0.65
CA TYR A 163 -29.48 9.31 -1.52
C TYR A 163 -30.29 8.78 -2.71
N PRO A 164 -29.63 8.56 -3.87
CA PRO A 164 -30.27 7.97 -5.03
C PRO A 164 -30.84 6.57 -4.70
N TYR A 165 -31.90 6.19 -5.42
CA TYR A 165 -32.44 4.84 -5.31
C TYR A 165 -31.44 3.83 -5.89
N GLU A 166 -30.89 3.00 -5.02
CA GLU A 166 -30.11 1.83 -5.39
C GLU A 166 -30.93 0.55 -5.13
N SER A 167 -30.70 -0.50 -5.93
CA SER A 167 -31.31 -1.81 -5.65
C SER A 167 -30.70 -2.44 -4.40
N ASP A 168 -31.54 -3.01 -3.54
CA ASP A 168 -31.15 -3.49 -2.21
C ASP A 168 -29.99 -4.52 -2.20
N SER A 169 -29.77 -5.26 -3.30
CA SER A 169 -28.65 -6.20 -3.40
C SER A 169 -28.08 -6.29 -4.82
N LEU A 170 -26.83 -5.86 -5.00
CA LEU A 170 -26.08 -6.01 -6.26
C LEU A 170 -25.14 -7.20 -6.16
N ALA A 171 -25.14 -8.04 -7.20
CA ALA A 171 -24.28 -9.23 -7.28
C ALA A 171 -23.33 -9.12 -8.47
N TYR A 172 -22.05 -9.23 -8.18
CA TYR A 172 -20.96 -9.17 -9.14
C TYR A 172 -20.21 -10.50 -9.15
N SER A 173 -19.61 -10.80 -10.30
CA SER A 173 -18.68 -11.93 -10.45
C SER A 173 -17.30 -11.39 -10.72
N TRP A 174 -16.28 -12.07 -10.22
CA TRP A 174 -14.90 -11.65 -10.42
C TRP A 174 -14.00 -12.85 -10.67
N ALA A 175 -12.90 -12.60 -11.36
CA ALA A 175 -11.87 -13.59 -11.63
C ALA A 175 -10.49 -12.93 -11.58
N HIS A 176 -9.50 -13.71 -11.17
CA HIS A 176 -8.09 -13.34 -11.12
C HIS A 176 -7.25 -14.49 -11.64
N LEU A 177 -6.35 -14.20 -12.58
CA LEU A 177 -5.38 -15.14 -13.12
C LEU A 177 -3.99 -14.54 -13.00
N ARG A 178 -3.07 -15.29 -12.39
CA ARG A 178 -1.64 -14.98 -12.34
C ARG A 178 -0.86 -16.04 -13.08
N PHE A 179 0.05 -15.61 -13.95
CA PHE A 179 1.08 -16.46 -14.52
C PHE A 179 2.44 -15.80 -14.34
N SER A 180 3.26 -16.39 -13.48
CA SER A 180 4.56 -15.86 -13.07
C SER A 180 4.42 -14.44 -12.50
N LYS A 181 4.95 -13.45 -13.22
CA LYS A 181 4.94 -12.02 -12.86
C LYS A 181 3.76 -11.24 -13.42
N LEU A 182 3.00 -11.83 -14.35
CA LEU A 182 1.84 -11.18 -14.96
C LEU A 182 0.58 -11.63 -14.22
N SER A 183 -0.34 -10.70 -14.00
CA SER A 183 -1.68 -11.01 -13.55
C SER A 183 -2.72 -10.20 -14.30
N ALA A 184 -3.90 -10.78 -14.42
CA ALA A 184 -5.09 -10.13 -14.95
C ALA A 184 -6.25 -10.40 -13.99
N GLN A 185 -7.07 -9.38 -13.75
CA GLN A 185 -8.22 -9.44 -12.88
C GLN A 185 -9.38 -8.71 -13.53
N ALA A 186 -10.58 -9.26 -13.37
CA ALA A 186 -11.79 -8.68 -13.96
C ALA A 186 -12.96 -8.78 -12.98
N ASN A 187 -13.87 -7.81 -13.08
CA ASN A 187 -15.11 -7.72 -12.33
C ASN A 187 -16.28 -7.46 -13.30
N PHE A 188 -17.38 -8.17 -13.11
CA PHE A 188 -18.55 -8.09 -13.97
C PHE A 188 -19.83 -7.95 -13.14
N TYR A 189 -20.69 -7.01 -13.54
CA TYR A 189 -22.07 -6.96 -13.11
C TYR A 189 -22.95 -7.52 -14.22
N ARG A 190 -23.61 -8.66 -13.97
CA ARG A 190 -24.37 -9.38 -15.00
C ARG A 190 -23.48 -9.65 -16.23
N THR A 191 -23.75 -9.02 -17.37
CA THR A 191 -22.98 -9.13 -18.62
C THR A 191 -21.97 -8.01 -18.82
N ASP A 192 -22.01 -6.96 -18.01
CA ASP A 192 -21.23 -5.75 -18.19
C ASP A 192 -19.97 -5.81 -17.33
N TRP A 193 -18.83 -5.51 -17.93
CA TRP A 193 -17.57 -5.41 -17.20
C TRP A 193 -17.55 -4.10 -16.39
N ARG A 194 -16.90 -4.13 -15.23
CA ARG A 194 -16.77 -2.98 -14.30
C ARG A 194 -15.34 -2.58 -14.06
N LEU A 195 -14.48 -3.59 -13.98
CA LEU A 195 -13.05 -3.42 -13.76
C LEU A 195 -12.31 -4.42 -14.63
N PHE A 196 -11.27 -3.94 -15.28
CA PHE A 196 -10.20 -4.80 -15.78
C PHE A 196 -8.87 -4.28 -15.27
N ARG A 197 -8.09 -5.14 -14.63
CA ARG A 197 -6.77 -4.80 -14.08
C ARG A 197 -5.73 -5.75 -14.61
N VAL A 198 -4.66 -5.21 -15.18
CA VAL A 198 -3.46 -5.96 -15.55
C VAL A 198 -2.32 -5.48 -14.69
N SER A 199 -1.58 -6.41 -14.09
CA SER A 199 -0.43 -6.06 -13.25
C SER A 199 0.81 -6.88 -13.60
N LEU A 200 1.95 -6.20 -13.57
CA LEU A 200 3.29 -6.74 -13.73
C LEU A 200 4.04 -6.60 -12.41
N ASP A 201 4.19 -7.71 -11.70
CA ASP A 201 4.91 -7.83 -10.45
C ASP A 201 6.37 -8.21 -10.74
N LEU A 202 7.20 -7.21 -11.07
CA LEU A 202 8.58 -7.47 -11.44
C LEU A 202 9.50 -7.60 -10.24
N GLU A 203 9.11 -7.03 -9.09
CA GLU A 203 9.84 -7.09 -7.83
C GLU A 203 10.10 -8.54 -7.43
N SER A 204 11.37 -8.87 -7.17
CA SER A 204 11.73 -10.20 -6.69
C SER A 204 11.61 -10.28 -5.16
N ARG A 205 10.56 -10.95 -4.67
CA ARG A 205 10.34 -11.15 -3.23
C ARG A 205 10.80 -12.54 -2.78
N ALA A 206 11.75 -12.59 -1.86
CA ALA A 206 12.27 -13.85 -1.34
C ALA A 206 11.25 -14.68 -0.57
N ILE A 207 10.19 -14.08 -0.01
CA ILE A 207 9.07 -14.83 0.63
C ILE A 207 8.31 -15.71 -0.37
N TYR A 208 8.33 -15.36 -1.66
CA TYR A 208 7.69 -16.11 -2.74
C TYR A 208 8.71 -16.95 -3.54
N GLY A 209 9.88 -17.24 -2.97
CA GLY A 209 10.93 -17.99 -3.67
C GLY A 209 11.74 -17.15 -4.67
N GLY A 210 11.61 -15.82 -4.64
CA GLY A 210 12.40 -14.88 -5.43
C GLY A 210 13.86 -14.75 -4.98
N ARG A 211 14.58 -13.85 -5.63
CA ARG A 211 15.98 -13.55 -5.32
C ARG A 211 16.11 -12.88 -3.96
N LYS A 212 17.22 -13.18 -3.27
CA LYS A 212 17.57 -12.60 -1.97
C LYS A 212 18.45 -11.34 -2.07
N SER A 213 18.98 -11.04 -3.26
CA SER A 213 19.85 -9.89 -3.49
C SER A 213 20.01 -9.58 -4.98
N GLY A 214 20.64 -8.44 -5.28
CA GLY A 214 21.01 -8.00 -6.62
C GLY A 214 20.02 -7.01 -7.25
N PRO A 215 20.33 -6.45 -8.43
CA PRO A 215 19.55 -5.37 -9.02
C PRO A 215 18.11 -5.77 -9.36
N LEU A 216 17.83 -7.06 -9.57
CA LEU A 216 16.47 -7.52 -9.88
C LEU A 216 15.51 -7.48 -8.67
N THR A 217 15.99 -7.28 -7.45
CA THR A 217 15.14 -7.09 -6.27
C THR A 217 14.59 -5.66 -6.18
N TYR A 218 15.00 -4.78 -7.09
CA TYR A 218 14.58 -3.38 -7.20
C TYR A 218 13.70 -3.12 -8.44
N LEU A 219 13.28 -4.16 -9.16
CA LEU A 219 12.36 -3.95 -10.27
C LEU A 219 11.00 -3.45 -9.77
N PRO A 220 10.31 -2.59 -10.54
CA PRO A 220 9.05 -1.99 -10.15
C PRO A 220 7.88 -2.95 -10.26
N ASN A 221 6.80 -2.64 -9.56
CA ASN A 221 5.49 -3.21 -9.80
C ASN A 221 4.66 -2.18 -10.57
N VAL A 222 3.99 -2.63 -11.62
CA VAL A 222 3.18 -1.74 -12.46
C VAL A 222 1.80 -2.35 -12.61
N SER A 223 0.77 -1.56 -12.43
CA SER A 223 -0.61 -1.96 -12.71
C SER A 223 -1.31 -0.93 -13.59
N LEU A 224 -2.18 -1.43 -14.46
CA LEU A 224 -3.11 -0.66 -15.27
C LEU A 224 -4.51 -1.15 -14.92
N SER A 225 -5.35 -0.24 -14.43
CA SER A 225 -6.75 -0.52 -14.10
C SER A 225 -7.65 0.30 -15.01
N MET A 226 -8.65 -0.34 -15.60
CA MET A 226 -9.67 0.26 -16.45
C MET A 226 -11.01 0.10 -15.76
N TYR A 227 -11.75 1.18 -15.61
CA TYR A 227 -13.05 1.21 -14.94
C TYR A 227 -14.13 1.60 -15.94
N ASN A 228 -15.25 0.87 -15.88
CA ASN A 228 -16.47 1.19 -16.62
C ASN A 228 -17.53 1.68 -15.64
N THR A 229 -17.87 2.95 -15.75
CA THR A 229 -18.89 3.61 -14.95
C THR A 229 -20.27 3.46 -15.59
N ASP A 230 -21.28 3.14 -14.78
CA ASP A 230 -22.68 3.06 -15.23
C ASP A 230 -23.30 4.42 -15.56
N ASP A 231 -22.69 5.51 -15.08
CA ASP A 231 -23.24 6.85 -15.21
C ASP A 231 -22.84 7.45 -16.56
N GLU A 232 -23.83 7.82 -17.39
CA GLU A 232 -23.60 8.49 -18.68
C GLU A 232 -22.81 9.82 -18.55
N SER A 233 -22.70 10.36 -17.33
CA SER A 233 -21.93 11.57 -17.01
C SER A 233 -20.47 11.32 -16.61
N ASP A 234 -20.09 10.08 -16.29
CA ASP A 234 -18.73 9.73 -15.87
C ASP A 234 -17.97 9.00 -16.97
N LEU A 235 -16.80 9.52 -17.30
CA LEU A 235 -15.92 8.93 -18.31
C LEU A 235 -15.29 7.65 -17.76
N ASP A 236 -15.25 6.61 -18.60
CA ASP A 236 -14.38 5.46 -18.39
C ASP A 236 -12.99 5.96 -17.96
N SER A 237 -12.50 5.46 -16.82
CA SER A 237 -11.23 5.91 -16.28
C SER A 237 -10.17 4.83 -16.42
N MET A 238 -8.95 5.25 -16.73
CA MET A 238 -7.78 4.39 -16.78
C MET A 238 -6.74 4.92 -15.82
N ARG A 239 -6.35 4.09 -14.86
CA ARG A 239 -5.34 4.42 -13.85
C ARG A 239 -4.12 3.53 -14.01
N ILE A 240 -2.95 4.14 -14.18
CA ILE A 240 -1.66 3.46 -14.04
C ILE A 240 -1.16 3.69 -12.61
N THR A 241 -0.64 2.64 -11.98
CA THR A 241 0.11 2.74 -10.73
C THR A 241 1.49 2.13 -10.92
N TRP A 242 2.51 2.85 -10.48
CA TRP A 242 3.90 2.44 -10.50
C TRP A 242 4.46 2.46 -9.08
N GLU A 243 4.87 1.29 -8.58
CA GLU A 243 5.53 1.15 -7.27
C GLU A 243 7.00 0.74 -7.49
N GLN A 244 7.92 1.52 -6.93
CA GLN A 244 9.36 1.36 -7.08
C GLN A 244 10.01 1.13 -5.72
N ASN A 245 10.70 0.00 -5.54
CA ASN A 245 11.61 -0.19 -4.41
C ASN A 245 12.83 0.74 -4.59
N LEU A 246 13.02 1.67 -3.67
CA LEU A 246 14.12 2.64 -3.68
C LEU A 246 15.31 2.16 -2.84
N TYR A 247 15.04 1.41 -1.76
CA TYR A 247 16.09 0.97 -0.84
C TYR A 247 15.69 -0.28 -0.06
N ALA A 248 16.46 -1.35 -0.21
CA ALA A 248 16.47 -2.56 0.62
C ALA A 248 15.11 -3.21 0.91
N GLN A 249 14.09 -2.96 0.08
CA GLN A 249 12.70 -3.37 0.34
C GLN A 249 12.13 -2.76 1.64
N GLN A 250 12.65 -1.60 2.01
CA GLN A 250 12.23 -0.80 3.15
C GLN A 250 11.68 0.54 2.69
N LEU A 251 12.24 1.15 1.64
CA LEU A 251 11.74 2.41 1.09
C LEU A 251 11.14 2.19 -0.29
N TYR A 252 9.92 2.64 -0.50
CA TYR A 252 9.19 2.55 -1.76
C TYR A 252 8.64 3.92 -2.15
N ALA A 253 8.65 4.20 -3.45
CA ALA A 253 7.87 5.27 -4.04
C ALA A 253 6.74 4.67 -4.86
N GLU A 254 5.53 5.19 -4.70
CA GLU A 254 4.36 4.83 -5.49
C GLU A 254 3.84 6.09 -6.19
N VAL A 255 3.50 5.97 -7.47
CA VAL A 255 2.92 7.06 -8.27
C VAL A 255 1.74 6.52 -9.02
N SER A 256 0.62 7.23 -8.99
CA SER A 256 -0.58 6.92 -9.75
C SER A 256 -0.91 8.05 -10.73
N ALA A 257 -1.33 7.67 -11.92
CA ALA A 257 -1.66 8.56 -13.01
C ALA A 257 -2.98 8.15 -13.68
N ASP A 258 -3.90 9.10 -13.84
CA ASP A 258 -5.17 8.89 -14.53
C ASP A 258 -5.01 9.35 -15.99
N LEU A 259 -5.15 8.42 -16.94
CA LEU A 259 -4.77 8.64 -18.35
C LEU A 259 -5.85 9.33 -19.19
N MET A 260 -7.09 9.30 -18.72
CA MET A 260 -8.26 9.81 -19.45
C MET A 260 -8.82 11.11 -18.86
N SER A 261 -8.21 11.61 -17.79
CA SER A 261 -8.49 12.92 -17.21
C SER A 261 -7.65 14.02 -17.88
N ASP A 262 -8.14 15.25 -17.84
CA ASP A 262 -7.40 16.44 -18.29
C ASP A 262 -6.06 16.59 -17.53
N SER A 263 -6.01 16.04 -16.33
CA SER A 263 -4.85 15.97 -15.46
C SER A 263 -4.31 14.55 -15.34
N TRP A 264 -3.09 14.33 -15.81
CA TRP A 264 -2.46 13.01 -15.78
C TRP A 264 -2.03 12.53 -14.38
N PHE A 265 -1.78 13.43 -13.43
CA PHE A 265 -1.27 13.07 -12.10
C PHE A 265 -2.42 12.87 -11.11
N HIS A 266 -2.48 11.70 -10.45
CA HIS A 266 -3.44 11.41 -9.38
C HIS A 266 -2.79 11.54 -8.02
N SER A 267 -1.79 10.71 -7.73
CA SER A 267 -1.14 10.69 -6.42
C SER A 267 0.32 10.23 -6.46
N ALA A 268 1.06 10.57 -5.40
CA ALA A 268 2.37 10.03 -5.11
C ALA A 268 2.48 9.72 -3.62
N ALA A 269 3.13 8.62 -3.29
CA ALA A 269 3.39 8.20 -1.92
C ALA A 269 4.85 7.75 -1.74
N LEU A 270 5.44 8.12 -0.61
CA LEU A 270 6.72 7.59 -0.14
C LEU A 270 6.46 6.74 1.10
N LYS A 271 6.70 5.43 0.97
CA LYS A 271 6.41 4.42 1.99
C LYS A 271 7.72 3.90 2.59
N PHE A 272 7.88 4.04 3.90
CA PHE A 272 9.04 3.55 4.65
C PHE A 272 8.63 2.48 5.66
N TYR A 273 9.21 1.30 5.53
CA TYR A 273 9.04 0.16 6.41
C TYR A 273 10.35 -0.08 7.17
N PRO A 274 10.38 0.06 8.50
CA PRO A 274 11.59 -0.20 9.29
C PRO A 274 12.10 -1.65 9.15
N ASP A 275 11.20 -2.58 8.87
CA ASP A 275 11.52 -3.99 8.60
C ASP A 275 10.77 -4.47 7.34
N PRO A 276 11.39 -5.30 6.49
CA PRO A 276 10.78 -5.80 5.26
C PRO A 276 9.49 -6.63 5.45
N SER A 277 9.21 -7.13 6.66
CA SER A 277 7.93 -7.74 7.01
C SER A 277 6.73 -6.79 6.88
N ARG A 278 6.97 -5.48 6.73
CA ARG A 278 5.95 -4.41 6.59
C ARG A 278 4.93 -4.35 7.73
N MET A 279 5.25 -4.92 8.90
CA MET A 279 4.37 -4.87 10.09
C MET A 279 4.25 -3.46 10.68
N ILE A 280 5.21 -2.59 10.38
CA ILE A 280 5.20 -1.17 10.75
C ILE A 280 5.56 -0.38 9.49
N GLY A 281 4.86 0.72 9.24
CA GLY A 281 5.05 1.56 8.06
C GLY A 281 4.84 3.04 8.36
N PHE A 282 5.53 3.88 7.61
CA PHE A 282 5.36 5.33 7.59
C PHE A 282 5.13 5.74 6.16
N GLU A 283 4.15 6.58 5.93
CA GLU A 283 3.76 7.02 4.60
C GLU A 283 3.64 8.55 4.57
N ALA A 284 4.22 9.15 3.54
CA ALA A 284 3.96 10.54 3.18
C ALA A 284 3.34 10.56 1.79
N THR A 285 2.20 11.23 1.63
CA THR A 285 1.44 11.25 0.38
C THR A 285 1.17 12.65 -0.11
N CYS A 286 1.04 12.76 -1.43
CA CYS A 286 0.52 13.92 -2.13
C CYS A 286 -0.53 13.44 -3.12
N LEU A 287 -1.72 14.03 -3.09
CA LEU A 287 -2.84 13.71 -3.96
C LEU A 287 -3.29 15.00 -4.65
N ARG A 288 -3.60 14.92 -5.95
CA ARG A 288 -4.28 15.98 -6.65
C ARG A 288 -5.78 15.74 -6.60
N ARG A 289 -6.54 16.80 -6.34
CA ARG A 289 -7.99 16.79 -6.35
C ARG A 289 -8.45 17.80 -7.39
N ASP A 290 -9.32 17.37 -8.28
CA ASP A 290 -9.97 18.26 -9.23
C ASP A 290 -11.29 18.74 -8.60
N LYS A 291 -11.29 19.96 -8.02
CA LYS A 291 -12.52 20.56 -7.49
C LYS A 291 -13.25 21.26 -8.63
N ARG A 292 -14.33 20.66 -9.11
CA ARG A 292 -15.28 21.34 -10.00
C ARG A 292 -16.21 22.23 -9.17
N LYS A 293 -16.04 23.54 -9.26
CA LYS A 293 -17.02 24.53 -8.81
C LYS A 293 -17.90 24.89 -9.99
N VAL A 294 -19.21 24.76 -9.82
CA VAL A 294 -20.20 25.16 -10.83
C VAL A 294 -20.83 26.45 -10.33
N GLU A 295 -20.49 27.58 -10.95
CA GLU A 295 -21.07 28.89 -10.66
C GLU A 295 -21.81 29.40 -11.89
N GLU A 296 -23.15 29.52 -11.77
CA GLU A 296 -24.14 30.21 -12.63
C GLU A 296 -24.11 30.06 -14.17
N ASP A 297 -23.11 29.39 -14.76
CA ASP A 297 -22.96 28.92 -16.15
C ASP A 297 -21.47 28.62 -16.49
N ARG A 298 -20.54 28.68 -15.52
CA ARG A 298 -19.12 28.33 -15.66
C ARG A 298 -18.74 27.20 -14.73
N VAL A 299 -18.01 26.23 -15.27
CA VAL A 299 -17.32 25.20 -14.49
C VAL A 299 -15.89 25.68 -14.30
N GLU A 300 -15.57 26.13 -13.09
CA GLU A 300 -14.17 26.38 -12.69
C GLU A 300 -13.61 25.09 -12.08
N VAL A 301 -12.56 24.57 -12.71
CA VAL A 301 -11.79 23.44 -12.16
C VAL A 301 -10.62 24.03 -11.39
N GLU A 302 -10.67 23.92 -10.07
CA GLU A 302 -9.58 24.32 -9.18
C GLU A 302 -8.72 23.10 -8.83
N ASP A 303 -7.42 23.19 -9.14
CA ASP A 303 -6.42 22.19 -8.78
C ASP A 303 -6.07 22.32 -7.30
N ASP A 304 -6.55 21.40 -6.46
CA ASP A 304 -6.20 21.37 -5.04
C ASP A 304 -5.23 20.21 -4.75
N TRP A 305 -4.11 20.52 -4.10
CA TRP A 305 -3.08 19.55 -3.74
C TRP A 305 -3.19 19.19 -2.26
N LEU A 306 -3.47 17.92 -2.00
CA LEU A 306 -3.66 17.38 -0.67
C LEU A 306 -2.39 16.65 -0.21
N TRP A 307 -1.70 17.23 0.77
CA TRP A 307 -0.59 16.57 1.46
C TRP A 307 -1.07 15.87 2.71
N GLY A 308 -0.54 14.68 2.94
CA GLY A 308 -0.92 13.84 4.07
C GLY A 308 0.08 12.74 4.34
N GLY A 309 -0.34 11.80 5.17
CA GLY A 309 0.48 10.66 5.52
C GLY A 309 -0.20 9.75 6.53
N ALA A 310 0.42 8.59 6.72
CA ALA A 310 -0.06 7.59 7.66
C ALA A 310 1.10 6.96 8.43
N ILE A 311 0.80 6.53 9.66
CA ILE A 311 1.67 5.71 10.49
C ILE A 311 0.91 4.42 10.74
N ASP A 312 1.45 3.33 10.22
CA ASP A 312 0.93 1.99 10.38
C ASP A 312 1.72 1.28 11.49
N LEU A 313 1.03 0.91 12.57
CA LEU A 313 1.56 0.09 13.66
C LEU A 313 0.79 -1.24 13.68
N LEU A 314 1.37 -2.23 14.35
CA LEU A 314 0.85 -3.60 14.40
C LEU A 314 -0.65 -3.71 14.77
N PHE A 315 -1.13 -2.84 15.67
CA PHE A 315 -2.52 -2.87 16.15
C PHE A 315 -3.31 -1.58 15.91
N ALA A 316 -2.67 -0.56 15.33
CA ALA A 316 -3.28 0.74 15.16
C ALA A 316 -2.67 1.46 13.96
N ARG A 317 -3.50 2.13 13.16
CA ARG A 317 -3.05 3.01 12.10
C ARG A 317 -3.61 4.41 12.34
N PHE A 318 -2.75 5.40 12.18
CA PHE A 318 -3.10 6.81 12.26
C PHE A 318 -2.88 7.42 10.89
N ALA A 319 -3.89 8.08 10.34
CA ALA A 319 -3.77 8.73 9.05
C ALA A 319 -4.33 10.14 9.08
N TYR A 320 -3.72 11.02 8.31
CA TYR A 320 -4.21 12.37 8.06
C TYR A 320 -4.08 12.67 6.58
N ASN A 321 -5.19 12.85 5.87
CA ASN A 321 -5.21 13.16 4.44
C ASN A 321 -4.35 12.21 3.57
N ALA A 322 -4.13 10.97 4.02
CA ALA A 322 -3.33 10.03 3.25
C ALA A 322 -4.09 9.67 1.96
N ALA A 323 -3.38 9.58 0.84
CA ALA A 323 -4.00 9.34 -0.46
C ALA A 323 -4.84 8.04 -0.49
N TYR A 324 -4.34 6.97 0.15
CA TYR A 324 -5.09 5.72 0.29
C TYR A 324 -6.43 5.92 1.02
N ASP A 325 -6.42 6.62 2.16
CA ASP A 325 -7.64 6.83 2.94
C ASP A 325 -8.60 7.79 2.25
N TYR A 326 -8.08 8.80 1.55
CA TYR A 326 -8.91 9.68 0.75
C TYR A 326 -9.71 8.87 -0.29
N ASP A 327 -9.03 8.01 -1.06
CA ASP A 327 -9.67 7.19 -2.09
C ASP A 327 -10.62 6.13 -1.50
N ASN A 328 -10.35 5.61 -0.29
CA ASN A 328 -11.10 4.50 0.33
C ASN A 328 -12.01 4.90 1.50
N PHE A 329 -12.14 6.20 1.81
CA PHE A 329 -12.95 6.72 2.91
C PHE A 329 -13.65 8.02 2.50
N PHE A 330 -14.53 7.90 1.51
CA PHE A 330 -15.47 8.94 1.04
C PHE A 330 -14.87 10.21 0.42
N GLY A 331 -13.55 10.27 0.13
CA GLY A 331 -12.96 11.39 -0.61
C GLY A 331 -12.97 12.73 0.14
N ALA A 332 -12.98 12.72 1.47
CA ALA A 332 -13.01 13.95 2.27
C ALA A 332 -11.59 14.41 2.66
N LYS A 333 -11.34 15.72 2.58
CA LYS A 333 -10.15 16.38 3.15
C LYS A 333 -10.37 16.68 4.63
N GLY A 334 -9.28 16.81 5.39
CA GLY A 334 -9.30 17.08 6.82
C GLY A 334 -9.53 15.83 7.65
N THR A 335 -9.47 14.65 7.01
CA THR A 335 -9.80 13.39 7.63
C THR A 335 -8.63 12.89 8.47
N PHE A 336 -8.79 12.97 9.80
CA PHE A 336 -7.97 12.25 10.76
C PHE A 336 -8.62 10.91 11.09
N LEU A 337 -7.94 9.81 10.79
CA LEU A 337 -8.44 8.46 11.02
C LEU A 337 -7.60 7.74 12.06
N VAL A 338 -8.28 7.10 12.99
CA VAL A 338 -7.69 6.08 13.84
C VAL A 338 -8.31 4.75 13.47
N GLU A 339 -7.52 3.83 12.97
CA GLU A 339 -7.96 2.48 12.67
C GLU A 339 -7.38 1.54 13.74
N PHE A 340 -8.24 0.83 14.46
CA PHE A 340 -7.80 -0.30 15.29
C PHE A 340 -7.87 -1.55 14.44
N LYS A 341 -6.72 -2.20 14.25
CA LYS A 341 -6.62 -3.30 13.28
C LYS A 341 -5.72 -4.42 13.74
N PHE A 342 -5.83 -5.55 13.07
CA PHE A 342 -4.88 -6.64 13.17
C PHE A 342 -4.75 -7.27 11.79
N ASN A 343 -3.53 -7.24 11.23
CA ASN A 343 -3.25 -7.82 9.92
C ASN A 343 -2.09 -8.82 10.03
N LEU A 344 -2.29 -10.03 9.54
CA LEU A 344 -1.28 -11.07 9.55
C LEU A 344 -1.41 -11.99 8.34
N THR A 345 -0.32 -12.12 7.59
CA THR A 345 -0.11 -13.12 6.56
C THR A 345 0.86 -14.19 7.04
N THR A 346 0.61 -15.45 6.65
CA THR A 346 1.51 -16.56 6.89
C THR A 346 1.77 -17.39 5.64
N ILE A 347 3.03 -17.66 5.33
CA ILE A 347 3.45 -18.58 4.26
C ILE A 347 4.65 -19.37 4.76
N ASP A 348 4.59 -20.71 4.65
CA ASP A 348 5.67 -21.62 5.05
C ASP A 348 6.20 -21.37 6.48
N GLY A 349 5.33 -20.97 7.41
CA GLY A 349 5.69 -20.65 8.80
C GLY A 349 6.29 -19.27 9.04
N TRP A 350 6.43 -18.43 8.00
CA TRP A 350 6.83 -17.03 8.14
C TRP A 350 5.62 -16.14 8.35
N LEU A 351 5.73 -15.17 9.27
CA LEU A 351 4.69 -14.18 9.57
C LEU A 351 5.09 -12.81 9.05
N PHE A 352 4.17 -12.11 8.39
CA PHE A 352 4.40 -10.79 7.78
C PHE A 352 3.08 -10.07 7.46
N ASN A 353 3.13 -8.77 7.15
CA ASN A 353 1.95 -8.01 6.70
C ASN A 353 1.74 -8.18 5.19
N ARG A 354 0.55 -7.87 4.67
CA ARG A 354 0.21 -7.98 3.24
C ARG A 354 1.28 -7.34 2.34
N GLY A 355 1.70 -8.07 1.31
CA GLY A 355 2.66 -7.57 0.32
C GLY A 355 4.12 -7.45 0.81
N ALA A 356 4.45 -7.95 2.01
CA ALA A 356 5.81 -7.90 2.53
C ALA A 356 6.86 -8.54 1.62
N ALA A 357 8.10 -8.13 1.81
CA ALA A 357 9.25 -8.75 1.16
C ALA A 357 10.21 -9.24 2.25
N ARG A 358 11.19 -10.08 1.91
CA ARG A 358 12.24 -10.46 2.87
C ARG A 358 13.51 -9.77 2.44
N SER A 359 14.11 -9.02 3.37
CA SER A 359 15.27 -8.14 3.17
C SER A 359 16.20 -8.63 2.06
N ALA A 360 16.36 -7.80 1.04
CA ALA A 360 17.30 -8.02 -0.05
C ALA A 360 18.30 -6.86 -0.13
N PRO A 361 19.49 -6.97 0.50
CA PRO A 361 20.49 -5.92 0.45
C PRO A 361 21.00 -5.73 -0.98
N MET A 362 21.41 -4.50 -1.31
CA MET A 362 22.15 -4.24 -2.54
C MET A 362 23.42 -5.09 -2.56
N GLU A 363 23.84 -5.51 -3.75
CA GLU A 363 25.08 -6.28 -3.93
C GLU A 363 26.30 -5.52 -3.37
N THR A 364 26.28 -4.18 -3.45
CA THR A 364 27.28 -3.30 -2.83
C THR A 364 27.33 -3.40 -1.30
N ASP A 365 26.20 -3.60 -0.62
CA ASP A 365 26.16 -3.75 0.83
C ASP A 365 26.58 -5.14 1.26
N ILE A 366 26.35 -6.16 0.42
CA ILE A 366 26.92 -7.50 0.61
C ILE A 366 28.45 -7.42 0.51
N ILE A 367 28.99 -6.72 -0.49
CA ILE A 367 30.44 -6.54 -0.65
C ILE A 367 31.02 -5.83 0.58
N LYS A 368 30.40 -4.74 1.06
CA LYS A 368 30.84 -4.06 2.30
C LYS A 368 30.77 -4.94 3.55
N GLN A 369 29.79 -5.84 3.66
CA GLN A 369 29.71 -6.81 4.77
C GLN A 369 30.76 -7.91 4.65
N TYR A 370 31.08 -8.35 3.43
CA TYR A 370 32.20 -9.26 3.18
C TYR A 370 33.51 -8.59 3.55
N ASP A 371 33.76 -7.36 3.10
CA ASP A 371 34.95 -6.59 3.43
C ASP A 371 35.10 -6.40 4.95
N LYS A 372 34.01 -6.05 5.67
CA LYS A 372 34.02 -5.98 7.13
C LYS A 372 34.29 -7.31 7.84
N LYS A 373 33.87 -8.44 7.27
CA LYS A 373 34.23 -9.77 7.81
C LYS A 373 35.72 -10.07 7.61
N THR A 374 36.31 -9.58 6.53
CA THR A 374 37.76 -9.70 6.27
C THR A 374 38.60 -8.81 7.18
N ASP A 375 38.08 -7.65 7.60
CA ASP A 375 38.74 -6.73 8.56
C ASP A 375 38.61 -7.14 10.04
N SER A 376 37.82 -8.17 10.35
CA SER A 376 37.72 -8.73 11.72
C SER A 376 38.75 -9.81 12.02
N GLY A 377 39.68 -10.08 11.10
CA GLY A 377 40.89 -10.83 11.41
C GLY A 377 41.85 -9.96 12.19
N GLU A 378 41.82 -10.08 13.53
CA GLU A 378 42.95 -9.68 14.37
C GLU A 378 44.26 -10.10 13.69
N ILE A 379 45.15 -9.14 13.48
CA ILE A 379 46.54 -9.41 13.14
C ILE A 379 47.15 -10.14 14.34
N THR A 380 47.00 -11.47 14.39
CA THR A 380 47.89 -12.32 15.18
C THR A 380 49.29 -12.19 14.58
N PRO A 381 50.30 -11.74 15.33
CA PRO A 381 51.67 -11.73 14.83
C PRO A 381 52.13 -13.18 14.66
N ILE A 382 52.27 -13.61 13.40
CA ILE A 382 52.86 -14.90 13.06
C ILE A 382 54.36 -14.81 13.33
N GLY A 383 54.83 -15.41 14.42
CA GLY A 383 56.26 -15.70 14.58
C GLY A 383 56.83 -15.76 16.00
N ALA A 384 56.46 -16.76 16.81
CA ALA A 384 57.32 -17.27 17.88
C ALA A 384 57.47 -18.79 17.70
N GLY A 385 58.40 -19.21 16.83
CA GLY A 385 58.63 -20.63 16.58
C GLY A 385 59.71 -20.89 15.53
N LYS A 386 60.95 -21.03 16.00
CA LYS A 386 62.21 -21.38 15.32
C LYS A 386 62.08 -22.25 14.04
N GLY A 387 62.64 -21.75 12.93
CA GLY A 387 63.01 -22.52 11.74
C GLY A 387 63.81 -21.63 10.77
N ALA A 388 64.98 -22.10 10.33
CA ALA A 388 66.02 -21.34 9.62
C ALA A 388 65.54 -20.49 8.42
N PRO A 389 66.18 -19.35 8.12
CA PRO A 389 65.77 -18.47 7.03
C PRO A 389 66.04 -19.13 5.68
N LYS A 390 64.98 -19.43 4.92
CA LYS A 390 65.08 -19.69 3.48
C LYS A 390 65.12 -18.36 2.75
N THR A 391 66.28 -18.04 2.19
CA THR A 391 66.50 -16.91 1.29
C THR A 391 65.60 -17.06 0.06
N ILE A 392 64.73 -16.10 -0.17
CA ILE A 392 64.03 -15.94 -1.45
C ILE A 392 64.77 -14.82 -2.19
N GLU A 393 65.63 -15.19 -3.13
CA GLU A 393 66.27 -14.25 -4.06
C GLU A 393 65.22 -13.67 -5.00
N ALA A 394 64.88 -12.40 -4.82
CA ALA A 394 64.15 -11.62 -5.82
C ALA A 394 65.12 -11.29 -6.98
N LYS A 395 65.07 -12.07 -8.05
CA LYS A 395 65.68 -11.69 -9.32
C LYS A 395 64.85 -10.57 -9.97
N GLY A 396 65.44 -9.38 -10.03
CA GLY A 396 65.26 -8.48 -11.16
C GLY A 396 64.55 -7.17 -10.86
N ILE A 397 65.24 -6.22 -10.25
CA ILE A 397 65.17 -4.80 -10.65
C ILE A 397 66.61 -4.27 -10.65
N ARG A 398 67.13 -3.90 -11.83
CA ARG A 398 68.42 -3.22 -12.00
C ARG A 398 68.25 -1.74 -11.59
N TYR A 399 69.11 -1.27 -10.70
CA TYR A 399 69.35 0.16 -10.51
C TYR A 399 70.56 0.57 -11.36
N GLU A 400 70.39 1.58 -12.21
CA GLU A 400 71.50 2.29 -12.83
C GLU A 400 72.18 3.20 -11.77
N LYS A 401 73.51 3.14 -11.73
CA LYS A 401 74.37 4.05 -10.97
C LYS A 401 74.43 5.40 -11.70
N ALA A 402 74.22 6.49 -10.98
CA ALA A 402 74.87 7.76 -11.28
C ALA A 402 75.68 8.17 -10.04
N GLU A 403 76.99 8.32 -10.21
CA GLU A 403 77.95 8.63 -9.14
C GLU A 403 77.94 10.11 -8.73
N ASN A 404 78.00 10.29 -7.41
CA ASN A 404 78.65 11.32 -6.60
C ASN A 404 79.12 12.64 -7.23
N THR A 405 78.69 13.73 -6.60
CA THR A 405 79.50 14.75 -5.89
C THR A 405 78.48 15.63 -5.14
N GLY A 406 78.61 16.07 -3.89
CA GLY A 406 79.71 16.22 -2.94
C GLY A 406 79.43 17.52 -2.17
N SER A 407 79.62 17.51 -0.84
CA SER A 407 79.68 18.66 0.11
C SER A 407 78.40 19.48 0.34
N ALA A 408 78.10 20.02 1.52
CA ALA A 408 78.60 19.92 2.90
C ALA A 408 77.70 20.81 3.79
N GLU A 409 77.63 20.47 5.09
CA GLU A 409 77.36 21.36 6.26
C GLU A 409 75.96 22.01 6.35
N GLY A 410 75.18 21.79 7.41
CA GLY A 410 75.38 22.16 8.82
C GLY A 410 74.18 23.06 9.18
N GLY A 411 73.41 22.90 10.25
CA GLY A 411 73.81 22.92 11.65
C GLY A 411 73.09 24.12 12.32
N ASN A 412 72.23 23.81 13.30
CA ASN A 412 71.30 24.65 14.09
C ASN A 412 69.96 25.05 13.47
#